data_AF-A0A9P1CQZ3-F1
#
_entry.id   AF-A0A9P1CQZ3-F1
#
_cell.length_a   1.000
_cell.length_b   1.000
_cell.length_c   1.000
_cell.angle_alpha   90.00
_cell.angle_beta   90.00
_cell.angle_gamma   90.00
#
_symmetry.space_group_name_H-M   'P 1'
#
loop_
_entity.id
_entity.type
_entity.pdbx_description
1 polymer ?
#
loop_
_entity_poly.entity_id
_entity_poly.type
_entity_poly.pdbx_seq_one_letter_code
_entity_poly.pdbx_strand_id
1 'polypeptide(L)'
;MQADVWEPAAASEDDRTSKLFPNAFRISGLKHVCDNLCGSILAGLPQWSDLLPQLQSLDILLSAITWRERFVALCLSDRSMEDRNKVLKWGGESLTGLRWQVVSAFCREVLPFEQLLRSSWNTNRYLTAGPDSKKAFLLEETSKVHVQRISKLMASDYAWASIAMVALLSGDSDALGSWAEGCPCHPSSDIEKIVSFRAKRQAKQNAKECVFKCCRAPELACGHGLKHVVVRLVSHRATFAPYVAKAPAAKRSELLSSWEAACTKLFGHIYAKLGYWRELPWVLCTLVLFLG
;
A
#
# COMPACT_ATOMS: atom_id res chain seq x y z
N MET A 1 53.22 -1.58 2.44
CA MET A 1 52.66 -0.21 2.44
C MET A 1 51.38 -0.24 1.63
N GLN A 2 50.23 -0.36 2.29
CA GLN A 2 48.92 -0.13 1.67
C GLN A 2 48.62 1.35 1.84
N ALA A 3 48.33 2.03 0.72
CA ALA A 3 47.92 3.42 0.75
C ALA A 3 46.43 3.48 1.16
N ASP A 4 46.15 4.11 2.29
CA ASP A 4 44.80 4.47 2.70
C ASP A 4 44.21 5.44 1.67
N VAL A 5 43.23 4.96 0.92
CA VAL A 5 42.41 5.80 0.04
C VAL A 5 41.41 6.52 0.94
N TRP A 6 41.65 7.80 1.18
CA TRP A 6 40.72 8.65 1.90
C TRP A 6 39.52 8.95 0.99
N GLU A 7 38.40 8.24 1.19
CA GLU A 7 37.13 8.62 0.59
C GLU A 7 36.58 9.83 1.34
N PRO A 8 36.35 10.97 0.67
CA PRO A 8 35.74 12.13 1.30
C PRO A 8 34.32 11.76 1.76
N ALA A 9 34.02 12.01 3.03
CA ALA A 9 32.69 11.79 3.59
C ALA A 9 31.66 12.51 2.72
N ALA A 10 30.69 11.75 2.20
CA ALA A 10 29.62 12.30 1.40
C ALA A 10 28.93 13.41 2.18
N ALA A 11 28.94 14.63 1.63
CA ALA A 11 28.25 15.77 2.23
C ALA A 11 26.79 15.39 2.49
N SER A 12 26.28 15.69 3.69
CA SER A 12 24.89 15.39 4.05
C SER A 12 23.94 16.06 3.05
N GLU A 13 22.79 15.43 2.77
CA GLU A 13 21.77 16.05 1.91
C GLU A 13 21.38 17.45 2.39
N ASP A 14 21.43 17.68 3.70
CA ASP A 14 21.20 18.98 4.31
C ASP A 14 22.19 20.06 3.84
N ASP A 15 23.47 19.73 3.67
CA ASP A 15 24.50 20.65 3.20
C ASP A 15 24.44 20.91 1.69
N ARG A 16 23.92 19.94 0.92
CA ARG A 16 23.69 20.13 -0.52
C ARG A 16 22.49 21.03 -0.78
N THR A 17 21.41 20.86 -0.02
CA THR A 17 20.16 21.59 -0.25
C THR A 17 20.24 23.03 0.26
N SER A 18 20.97 23.29 1.36
CA SER A 18 21.23 24.65 1.87
C SER A 18 22.00 25.52 0.87
N LYS A 19 22.92 24.93 0.09
CA LYS A 19 23.71 25.67 -0.90
C LYS A 19 22.91 26.07 -2.14
N LEU A 20 21.93 25.27 -2.54
CA LEU A 20 21.10 25.55 -3.73
C LEU A 20 20.06 26.64 -3.48
N PHE A 21 19.49 26.69 -2.27
CA PHE A 21 18.43 27.63 -1.92
C PHE A 21 18.63 28.22 -0.52
N PRO A 22 19.67 29.06 -0.32
CA PRO A 22 20.07 29.53 1.01
C PRO A 22 19.00 30.35 1.72
N ASN A 23 18.07 30.95 0.97
CA ASN A 23 16.99 31.79 1.49
C ASN A 23 15.60 31.14 1.38
N ALA A 24 15.51 29.87 0.96
CA ALA A 24 14.22 29.19 0.86
C ALA A 24 13.82 28.53 2.17
N PHE A 25 12.53 28.59 2.48
CA PHE A 25 12.00 27.82 3.59
C PHE A 25 11.87 26.33 3.22
N ARG A 26 12.34 25.47 4.13
CA ARG A 26 12.33 24.02 3.93
C ARG A 26 10.98 23.43 4.32
N ILE A 27 10.27 22.86 3.35
CA ILE A 27 9.01 22.14 3.56
C ILE A 27 9.28 20.64 3.56
N SER A 28 8.80 19.94 4.59
CA SER A 28 8.85 18.47 4.59
C SER A 28 7.98 17.91 3.48
N GLY A 29 8.53 17.02 2.64
CA GLY A 29 7.77 16.33 1.61
C GLY A 29 6.70 15.42 2.23
N LEU A 30 5.42 15.79 2.10
CA LEU A 30 4.33 15.08 2.75
C LEU A 30 4.22 13.61 2.30
N LYS A 31 4.52 13.30 1.05
CA LYS A 31 4.55 11.90 0.59
C LYS A 31 5.58 11.06 1.35
N HIS A 32 6.79 11.58 1.53
CA HIS A 32 7.82 10.88 2.30
C HIS A 32 7.39 10.67 3.76
N VAL A 33 6.72 11.67 4.35
CA VAL A 33 6.10 11.52 5.68
C VAL A 33 5.05 10.40 5.68
N CYS A 34 4.14 10.37 4.70
CA CYS A 34 3.13 9.32 4.58
C CYS A 34 3.75 7.92 4.44
N ASP A 35 4.74 7.76 3.56
CA ASP A 35 5.38 6.47 3.28
C ASP A 35 6.03 5.90 4.55
N ASN A 36 6.81 6.72 5.27
CA ASN A 36 7.47 6.31 6.50
C ASN A 36 6.48 6.03 7.64
N LEU A 37 5.46 6.88 7.77
CA LEU A 37 4.44 6.73 8.79
C LEU A 37 3.64 5.45 8.59
N CYS A 38 3.26 5.17 7.35
CA CYS A 38 2.48 4.00 7.04
C CYS A 38 3.28 2.73 7.37
N GLY A 39 4.55 2.64 6.94
CA GLY A 39 5.44 1.54 7.33
C GLY A 39 5.54 1.34 8.84
N SER A 40 5.70 2.42 9.61
CA SER A 40 5.75 2.37 11.09
C SER A 40 4.44 1.88 11.72
N ILE A 41 3.29 2.37 11.25
CA ILE A 41 1.97 1.97 11.76
C ILE A 41 1.77 0.47 11.61
N LEU A 42 2.15 -0.09 10.47
CA LEU A 42 1.80 -1.46 10.13
C LEU A 42 2.77 -2.45 10.72
N ALA A 43 4.06 -2.10 10.80
CA ALA A 43 5.02 -2.85 11.59
C ALA A 43 4.60 -2.91 13.07
N GLY A 44 3.88 -1.90 13.56
CA GLY A 44 3.32 -1.85 14.91
C GLY A 44 1.97 -2.55 15.09
N LEU A 45 1.41 -3.18 14.05
CA LEU A 45 0.15 -3.92 14.18
C LEU A 45 0.38 -5.30 14.82
N PRO A 46 -0.42 -5.72 15.82
CA PRO A 46 -0.23 -7.00 16.52
C PRO A 46 -0.18 -8.23 15.59
N GLN A 47 -0.98 -8.20 14.53
CA GLN A 47 -1.09 -9.30 13.57
C GLN A 47 0.01 -9.32 12.49
N TRP A 48 0.86 -8.30 12.43
CA TRP A 48 1.79 -8.14 11.31
C TRP A 48 2.81 -9.27 11.22
N SER A 49 3.37 -9.69 12.36
CA SER A 49 4.37 -10.77 12.43
C SER A 49 3.85 -12.08 11.87
N ASP A 50 2.57 -12.37 12.09
CA ASP A 50 1.92 -13.59 11.59
C ASP A 50 1.45 -13.45 10.14
N LEU A 51 1.02 -12.25 9.74
CA LEU A 51 0.47 -11.99 8.43
C LEU A 51 1.56 -11.94 7.35
N LEU A 52 2.70 -11.29 7.61
CA LEU A 52 3.73 -11.06 6.60
C LEU A 52 4.25 -12.36 5.94
N PRO A 53 4.59 -13.43 6.68
CA PRO A 53 5.02 -14.70 6.07
C PRO A 53 3.93 -15.37 5.22
N GLN A 54 2.65 -15.13 5.53
CA GLN A 54 1.52 -15.62 4.75
C GLN A 54 1.38 -14.84 3.44
N LEU A 55 1.51 -13.51 3.50
CA LEU A 55 1.54 -12.64 2.31
C LEU A 55 2.70 -13.01 1.38
N GLN A 56 3.90 -13.26 1.91
CA GLN A 56 5.04 -13.71 1.11
C GLN A 56 4.78 -15.05 0.42
N SER A 57 4.13 -16.00 1.10
CA SER A 57 3.75 -17.28 0.49
C SER A 57 2.69 -17.11 -0.59
N LEU A 58 1.74 -16.18 -0.39
CA LEU A 58 0.74 -15.83 -1.39
C LEU A 58 1.36 -15.13 -2.60
N ASP A 59 2.35 -14.26 -2.39
CA ASP A 59 3.12 -13.64 -3.47
C ASP A 59 3.86 -14.70 -4.30
N ILE A 60 4.51 -15.67 -3.66
CA ILE A 60 5.14 -16.79 -4.38
C ILE A 60 4.11 -17.54 -5.23
N LEU A 61 2.92 -17.83 -4.69
CA LEU A 61 1.85 -18.50 -5.42
C LEU A 61 1.42 -17.73 -6.68
N LEU A 62 1.28 -16.41 -6.57
CA LEU A 62 0.72 -15.57 -7.63
C LEU A 62 1.76 -15.04 -8.60
N SER A 63 2.97 -14.75 -8.15
CA SER A 63 4.02 -14.10 -8.94
C SER A 63 4.95 -15.11 -9.63
N ALA A 64 5.20 -16.27 -9.02
CA ALA A 64 6.01 -17.31 -9.67
C ALA A 64 5.18 -18.08 -10.70
N ILE A 65 5.60 -18.04 -11.98
CA ILE A 65 4.90 -18.65 -13.11
C ILE A 65 4.55 -20.12 -12.84
N THR A 66 5.52 -20.90 -12.35
CA THR A 66 5.36 -22.34 -12.09
C THR A 66 4.31 -22.63 -11.01
N TRP A 67 4.29 -21.86 -9.92
CA TRP A 67 3.33 -22.02 -8.83
C TRP A 67 1.92 -21.63 -9.26
N ARG A 68 1.82 -20.54 -10.01
CA ARG A 68 0.57 -19.99 -10.55
C ARG A 68 -0.07 -20.92 -11.57
N GLU A 69 0.70 -21.40 -12.55
CA GLU A 69 0.22 -22.34 -13.56
C GLU A 69 -0.25 -23.64 -12.92
N ARG A 70 0.49 -24.14 -11.92
CA ARG A 70 0.08 -25.32 -11.14
C ARG A 70 -1.23 -25.06 -10.40
N PHE A 71 -1.38 -23.92 -9.75
CA PHE A 71 -2.63 -23.55 -9.07
C PHE A 71 -3.81 -23.53 -10.04
N VAL A 72 -3.62 -22.91 -11.21
CA VAL A 72 -4.64 -22.85 -12.26
C VAL A 72 -4.99 -24.24 -12.80
N ALA A 73 -4.00 -25.11 -12.99
CA ALA A 73 -4.20 -26.45 -13.50
C ALA A 73 -4.92 -27.37 -12.49
N LEU A 74 -4.60 -27.27 -11.20
CA LEU A 74 -5.03 -28.24 -10.19
C LEU A 74 -6.19 -27.78 -9.33
N CYS A 75 -6.27 -26.48 -9.04
CA CYS A 75 -7.25 -25.90 -8.11
C CYS A 75 -8.33 -25.08 -8.82
N LEU A 76 -8.09 -24.66 -10.06
CA LEU A 76 -9.06 -23.93 -10.89
C LEU A 76 -9.56 -24.74 -12.10
N SER A 77 -9.36 -26.06 -12.10
CA SER A 77 -9.71 -26.93 -13.23
C SER A 77 -11.20 -26.91 -13.58
N ASP A 78 -12.05 -26.70 -12.57
CA ASP A 78 -13.51 -26.65 -12.64
C ASP A 78 -14.06 -25.21 -12.75
N ARG A 79 -13.19 -24.20 -12.76
CA ARG A 79 -13.58 -22.80 -12.90
C ARG A 79 -13.64 -22.35 -14.34
N SER A 80 -14.33 -21.22 -14.55
CA SER A 80 -14.44 -20.60 -15.86
C SER A 80 -13.06 -20.23 -16.42
N MET A 81 -12.93 -20.23 -17.76
CA MET A 81 -11.71 -19.75 -18.41
C MET A 81 -11.40 -18.28 -18.07
N GLU A 82 -12.42 -17.48 -17.80
CA GLU A 82 -12.24 -16.09 -17.36
C GLU A 82 -11.53 -16.02 -16.01
N ASP A 83 -11.96 -16.79 -15.01
CA ASP A 83 -11.35 -16.80 -13.68
C ASP A 83 -9.92 -17.34 -13.71
N ARG A 84 -9.68 -18.39 -14.52
CA ARG A 84 -8.34 -18.91 -14.78
C ARG A 84 -7.45 -17.82 -15.40
N ASN A 85 -7.96 -17.07 -16.37
CA ASN A 85 -7.24 -15.98 -17.02
C ASN A 85 -6.97 -14.80 -16.08
N LYS A 86 -7.89 -14.47 -15.16
CA LYS A 86 -7.66 -13.43 -14.13
C LYS A 86 -6.42 -13.77 -13.31
N VAL A 87 -6.30 -15.03 -12.87
CA VAL A 87 -5.14 -15.48 -12.09
C VAL A 87 -3.88 -15.57 -12.94
N LEU A 88 -3.92 -16.18 -14.14
CA LEU A 88 -2.77 -16.28 -15.04
C LEU A 88 -2.18 -14.91 -15.44
N LYS A 89 -3.05 -13.90 -15.57
CA LYS A 89 -2.67 -12.52 -15.88
C LYS A 89 -2.32 -11.70 -14.63
N TRP A 90 -2.12 -12.34 -13.47
CA TRP A 90 -1.60 -11.67 -12.29
C TRP A 90 -0.31 -10.94 -12.64
N GLY A 91 -0.36 -9.61 -12.51
CA GLY A 91 0.75 -8.70 -12.82
C GLY A 91 1.08 -7.78 -11.65
N GLY A 92 0.67 -8.16 -10.44
CA GLY A 92 0.97 -7.38 -9.25
C GLY A 92 2.46 -7.38 -8.91
N GLU A 93 2.87 -6.35 -8.18
CA GLU A 93 4.27 -6.23 -7.74
C GLU A 93 4.63 -7.36 -6.78
N SER A 94 5.81 -7.96 -6.98
CA SER A 94 6.31 -8.99 -6.07
C SER A 94 6.85 -8.35 -4.79
N LEU A 95 6.61 -8.99 -3.65
CA LEU A 95 7.01 -8.57 -2.31
C LEU A 95 8.52 -8.64 -2.05
N THR A 96 9.34 -8.69 -3.11
CA THR A 96 10.81 -8.60 -3.01
C THR A 96 11.25 -7.29 -2.36
N GLY A 97 12.15 -7.38 -1.37
CA GLY A 97 12.71 -6.21 -0.68
C GLY A 97 11.80 -5.53 0.34
N LEU A 98 10.56 -6.01 0.52
CA LEU A 98 9.63 -5.58 1.59
C LEU A 98 9.44 -4.06 1.71
N ARG A 99 9.53 -3.34 0.59
CA ARG A 99 9.18 -1.91 0.57
C ARG A 99 7.70 -1.77 0.86
N TRP A 100 7.38 -0.87 1.77
CA TRP A 100 6.03 -0.75 2.28
C TRP A 100 4.99 -0.44 1.16
N GLN A 101 5.35 0.41 0.20
CA GLN A 101 4.49 0.73 -0.95
C GLN A 101 4.13 -0.53 -1.77
N VAL A 102 5.07 -1.47 -1.88
CA VAL A 102 4.89 -2.75 -2.60
C VAL A 102 3.91 -3.64 -1.83
N VAL A 103 4.06 -3.74 -0.50
CA VAL A 103 3.14 -4.54 0.33
C VAL A 103 1.72 -3.96 0.29
N SER A 104 1.62 -2.64 0.37
CA SER A 104 0.36 -1.92 0.23
C SER A 104 -0.33 -2.20 -1.11
N ALA A 105 0.40 -2.06 -2.22
CA ALA A 105 -0.10 -2.32 -3.56
C ALA A 105 -0.58 -3.77 -3.69
N PHE A 106 0.24 -4.72 -3.26
CA PHE A 106 -0.10 -6.14 -3.24
C PHE A 106 -1.39 -6.43 -2.47
N CYS A 107 -1.54 -5.88 -1.25
CA CYS A 107 -2.76 -6.08 -0.45
C CYS A 107 -4.01 -5.52 -1.14
N ARG A 108 -3.93 -4.36 -1.82
CA ARG A 108 -5.07 -3.81 -2.58
C ARG A 108 -5.42 -4.65 -3.79
N GLU A 109 -4.42 -5.14 -4.50
CA GLU A 109 -4.61 -5.91 -5.73
C GLU A 109 -5.13 -7.33 -5.46
N VAL A 110 -4.77 -7.92 -4.33
CA VAL A 110 -5.17 -9.29 -3.99
C VAL A 110 -6.58 -9.39 -3.40
N LEU A 111 -7.10 -8.33 -2.78
CA LEU A 111 -8.44 -8.34 -2.16
C LEU A 111 -9.58 -8.66 -3.15
N PRO A 112 -9.62 -8.10 -4.38
CA PRO A 112 -10.59 -8.51 -5.39
C PRO A 112 -10.56 -10.00 -5.74
N PHE A 113 -9.43 -10.68 -5.50
CA PHE A 113 -9.26 -12.11 -5.74
C PHE A 113 -9.63 -12.98 -4.54
N GLU A 114 -9.93 -12.42 -3.36
CA GLU A 114 -10.18 -13.16 -2.13
C GLU A 114 -11.14 -14.34 -2.34
N GLN A 115 -12.34 -14.06 -2.85
CA GLN A 115 -13.37 -15.08 -3.00
C GLN A 115 -12.94 -16.18 -3.99
N LEU A 116 -12.32 -15.80 -5.11
CA LEU A 116 -11.85 -16.76 -6.11
C LEU A 116 -10.76 -17.65 -5.53
N LEU A 117 -9.76 -17.05 -4.87
CA LEU A 117 -8.64 -17.77 -4.27
C LEU A 117 -9.13 -18.74 -3.18
N ARG A 118 -9.94 -18.25 -2.23
CA ARG A 118 -10.43 -19.05 -1.10
C ARG A 118 -11.33 -20.19 -1.54
N SER A 119 -12.25 -19.94 -2.47
CA SER A 119 -13.20 -20.97 -2.92
C SER A 119 -12.60 -21.98 -3.89
N SER A 120 -11.40 -21.74 -4.41
CA SER A 120 -10.73 -22.64 -5.35
C SER A 120 -9.54 -23.37 -4.73
N TRP A 121 -8.95 -22.82 -3.67
CA TRP A 121 -7.80 -23.44 -3.01
C TRP A 121 -8.13 -24.80 -2.42
N ASN A 122 -7.36 -25.82 -2.81
CA ASN A 122 -7.44 -27.16 -2.25
C ASN A 122 -6.03 -27.71 -2.04
N THR A 123 -5.59 -27.72 -0.77
CA THR A 123 -4.25 -28.16 -0.37
C THR A 123 -3.91 -29.56 -0.87
N ASN A 124 -4.85 -30.50 -0.74
CA ASN A 124 -4.62 -31.89 -1.11
C ASN A 124 -4.43 -32.01 -2.62
N ARG A 125 -5.33 -31.43 -3.42
CA ARG A 125 -5.19 -31.39 -4.88
C ARG A 125 -3.88 -30.75 -5.31
N TYR A 126 -3.50 -29.61 -4.70
CA TYR A 126 -2.27 -28.92 -5.05
C TYR A 126 -1.01 -29.77 -4.81
N LEU A 127 -1.00 -30.56 -3.73
CA LEU A 127 0.11 -31.43 -3.36
C LEU A 127 0.13 -32.76 -4.12
N THR A 128 -1.04 -33.40 -4.34
CA THR A 128 -1.12 -34.79 -4.83
C THR A 128 -1.37 -34.91 -6.33
N ALA A 129 -2.00 -33.94 -6.98
CA ALA A 129 -2.37 -34.06 -8.38
C ALA A 129 -1.22 -33.63 -9.31
N GLY A 130 -0.41 -34.59 -9.74
CA GLY A 130 0.44 -34.45 -10.93
C GLY A 130 -0.23 -35.14 -12.12
N PRO A 131 -0.50 -34.48 -13.26
CA PRO A 131 -1.06 -35.13 -14.45
C PRO A 131 -0.12 -36.20 -15.03
N ASP A 132 1.17 -36.08 -14.74
CA ASP A 132 2.16 -37.14 -14.88
C ASP A 132 2.69 -37.49 -13.48
N SER A 133 2.23 -38.59 -12.90
CA SER A 133 2.88 -39.21 -11.73
C SER A 133 4.38 -39.52 -11.96
N LYS A 134 4.86 -39.41 -13.21
CA LYS A 134 6.24 -39.64 -13.62
C LYS A 134 7.15 -38.42 -13.50
N LYS A 135 6.62 -37.19 -13.46
CA LYS A 135 7.40 -35.99 -13.14
C LYS A 135 6.93 -35.46 -11.78
N ALA A 136 7.39 -36.12 -10.73
CA ALA A 136 7.27 -35.58 -9.39
C ALA A 136 7.82 -34.16 -9.42
N PHE A 137 6.94 -33.17 -9.23
CA PHE A 137 7.40 -31.85 -8.85
C PHE A 137 8.13 -32.06 -7.53
N LEU A 138 9.46 -31.99 -7.55
CA LEU A 138 10.30 -32.09 -6.36
C LEU A 138 9.98 -30.86 -5.52
N LEU A 139 8.94 -30.99 -4.70
CA LEU A 139 8.53 -29.98 -3.75
C LEU A 139 9.60 -30.01 -2.66
N GLU A 140 10.56 -29.10 -2.76
CA GLU A 140 11.52 -28.87 -1.69
C GLU A 140 10.78 -28.62 -0.37
N GLU A 141 11.40 -28.94 0.76
CA GLU A 141 10.77 -28.79 2.08
C GLU A 141 10.29 -27.35 2.33
N THR A 142 11.02 -26.37 1.80
CA THR A 142 10.66 -24.94 1.75
C THR A 142 9.29 -24.71 1.09
N SER A 143 8.99 -25.45 0.03
CA SER A 143 7.71 -25.36 -0.69
C SER A 143 6.53 -25.84 0.16
N LYS A 144 6.72 -26.86 1.01
CA LYS A 144 5.64 -27.35 1.91
C LYS A 144 5.24 -26.29 2.93
N VAL A 145 6.21 -25.56 3.48
CA VAL A 145 5.96 -24.46 4.44
C VAL A 145 5.14 -23.36 3.78
N HIS A 146 5.44 -22.98 2.53
CA HIS A 146 4.66 -22.01 1.78
C HIS A 146 3.21 -22.49 1.52
N VAL A 147 3.03 -23.73 1.08
CA VAL A 147 1.70 -24.33 0.88
C VAL A 147 0.88 -24.30 2.16
N GLN A 148 1.46 -24.68 3.31
CA GLN A 148 0.79 -24.62 4.61
C GLN A 148 0.35 -23.20 4.99
N ARG A 149 1.22 -22.21 4.77
CA ARG A 149 0.91 -20.79 5.03
C ARG A 149 -0.22 -20.29 4.13
N ILE A 150 -0.22 -20.65 2.85
CA ILE A 150 -1.31 -20.33 1.93
C ILE A 150 -2.62 -20.97 2.41
N SER A 151 -2.61 -22.25 2.77
CA SER A 151 -3.80 -22.94 3.29
C SER A 151 -4.35 -22.28 4.56
N LYS A 152 -3.47 -21.89 5.49
CA LYS A 152 -3.84 -21.14 6.69
C LYS A 152 -4.48 -19.79 6.33
N LEU A 153 -3.90 -19.07 5.37
CA LEU A 153 -4.41 -17.78 4.91
C LEU A 153 -5.80 -17.92 4.25
N MET A 154 -5.98 -18.90 3.36
CA MET A 154 -7.26 -19.11 2.66
C MET A 154 -8.41 -19.47 3.60
N ALA A 155 -8.10 -20.14 4.72
CA ALA A 155 -9.08 -20.51 5.73
C ALA A 155 -9.39 -19.40 6.76
N SER A 156 -8.59 -18.34 6.83
CA SER A 156 -8.65 -17.37 7.93
C SER A 156 -9.34 -16.06 7.57
N ASP A 157 -10.58 -15.86 8.02
CA ASP A 157 -11.27 -14.57 7.90
C ASP A 157 -10.53 -13.44 8.64
N TYR A 158 -9.82 -13.78 9.72
CA TYR A 158 -9.00 -12.82 10.46
C TYR A 158 -7.80 -12.33 9.65
N ALA A 159 -7.12 -13.22 8.93
CA ALA A 159 -6.00 -12.83 8.07
C ALA A 159 -6.48 -11.94 6.91
N TRP A 160 -7.59 -12.30 6.25
CA TRP A 160 -8.17 -11.46 5.18
C TRP A 160 -8.68 -10.11 5.69
N ALA A 161 -9.26 -10.05 6.89
CA ALA A 161 -9.57 -8.77 7.53
C ALA A 161 -8.30 -7.95 7.80
N SER A 162 -7.21 -8.59 8.19
CA SER A 162 -5.93 -7.91 8.39
C SER A 162 -5.35 -7.36 7.08
N ILE A 163 -5.45 -8.11 5.97
CA ILE A 163 -5.08 -7.64 4.62
C ILE A 163 -5.95 -6.43 4.22
N ALA A 164 -7.26 -6.50 4.46
CA ALA A 164 -8.18 -5.40 4.18
C ALA A 164 -7.80 -4.13 4.96
N MET A 165 -7.48 -4.26 6.25
CA MET A 165 -7.04 -3.12 7.06
C MET A 165 -5.75 -2.50 6.52
N VAL A 166 -4.74 -3.32 6.19
CA VAL A 166 -3.47 -2.88 5.59
C VAL A 166 -3.75 -2.14 4.26
N ALA A 167 -4.58 -2.71 3.39
CA ALA A 167 -4.94 -2.11 2.11
C ALA A 167 -5.66 -0.75 2.26
N LEU A 168 -6.59 -0.63 3.20
CA LEU A 168 -7.36 0.60 3.43
C LEU A 168 -6.50 1.73 4.04
N LEU A 169 -5.77 1.44 5.13
CA LEU A 169 -4.88 2.41 5.79
C LEU A 169 -3.78 2.92 4.86
N SER A 170 -3.25 2.02 4.06
CA SER A 170 -2.25 2.34 3.05
C SER A 170 -2.80 3.19 1.92
N GLY A 171 -4.02 2.87 1.46
CA GLY A 171 -4.73 3.67 0.47
C GLY A 171 -4.94 5.12 0.91
N ASP A 172 -5.13 5.37 2.21
CA ASP A 172 -5.26 6.73 2.74
C ASP A 172 -3.94 7.50 2.77
N SER A 173 -2.85 6.81 3.11
CA SER A 173 -1.51 7.38 3.09
C SER A 173 -1.08 7.74 1.66
N ASP A 174 -1.30 6.82 0.72
CA ASP A 174 -1.01 7.02 -0.71
C ASP A 174 -1.89 8.11 -1.33
N ALA A 175 -3.18 8.13 -0.99
CA ALA A 175 -4.09 9.17 -1.47
C ALA A 175 -3.67 10.56 -0.99
N LEU A 176 -3.24 10.69 0.27
CA LEU A 176 -2.73 11.96 0.80
C LEU A 176 -1.42 12.37 0.12
N GLY A 177 -0.48 11.43 -0.03
CA GLY A 177 0.79 11.68 -0.72
C GLY A 177 0.57 12.11 -2.17
N SER A 178 -0.28 11.38 -2.90
CA SER A 178 -0.63 11.70 -4.29
C SER A 178 -1.40 13.01 -4.40
N TRP A 179 -2.28 13.34 -3.45
CA TRP A 179 -2.96 14.63 -3.42
C TRP A 179 -1.95 15.76 -3.25
N ALA A 180 -1.00 15.62 -2.32
CA ALA A 180 0.04 16.61 -2.05
C ALA A 180 1.01 16.82 -3.22
N GLU A 181 1.33 15.76 -3.97
CA GLU A 181 2.12 15.84 -5.21
C GLU A 181 1.32 16.39 -6.41
N GLY A 182 0.00 16.46 -6.30
CA GLY A 182 -0.87 17.00 -7.33
C GLY A 182 -0.77 18.51 -7.46
N CYS A 183 -1.66 19.10 -8.27
CA CYS A 183 -1.80 20.55 -8.41
C CYS A 183 -3.26 20.98 -8.16
N PRO A 184 -3.51 22.22 -7.70
CA PRO A 184 -4.86 22.73 -7.47
C PRO A 184 -5.72 22.75 -8.75
N CYS A 185 -5.12 23.02 -9.91
CA CYS A 185 -5.82 23.14 -11.19
C CYS A 185 -6.22 21.81 -11.83
N HIS A 186 -5.63 20.68 -11.41
CA HIS A 186 -6.00 19.34 -11.87
C HIS A 186 -6.30 18.44 -10.67
N PRO A 187 -7.44 18.65 -9.97
CA PRO A 187 -7.79 17.85 -8.80
C PRO A 187 -7.94 16.36 -9.16
N SER A 188 -7.28 15.49 -8.38
CA SER A 188 -7.25 14.04 -8.63
C SER A 188 -8.64 13.40 -8.70
N SER A 189 -9.58 13.91 -7.90
CA SER A 189 -10.98 13.45 -7.89
C SER A 189 -11.66 13.61 -9.24
N ASP A 190 -11.30 14.63 -10.01
CA ASP A 190 -11.93 14.87 -11.30
C ASP A 190 -11.33 13.97 -12.38
N ILE A 191 -10.04 13.66 -12.28
CA ILE A 191 -9.38 12.66 -13.14
C ILE A 191 -9.98 11.27 -12.91
N GLU A 192 -10.38 10.95 -11.68
CA GLU A 192 -10.98 9.65 -11.34
C GLU A 192 -12.39 9.47 -11.93
N LYS A 193 -13.17 10.55 -12.04
CA LYS A 193 -14.51 10.55 -12.64
C LYS A 193 -14.52 10.39 -14.16
N ILE A 194 -13.38 10.58 -14.84
CA ILE A 194 -13.29 10.45 -16.30
C ILE A 194 -13.42 8.97 -16.69
N VAL A 195 -14.54 8.63 -17.34
CA VAL A 195 -14.85 7.27 -17.80
C VAL A 195 -13.95 6.84 -18.97
N SER A 196 -13.65 7.76 -19.89
CA SER A 196 -12.82 7.45 -21.06
C SER A 196 -11.35 7.25 -20.67
N PHE A 197 -10.82 6.05 -20.95
CA PHE A 197 -9.41 5.72 -20.69
C PHE A 197 -8.45 6.70 -21.37
N ARG A 198 -8.72 7.08 -22.62
CA ARG A 198 -7.91 8.04 -23.38
C ARG A 198 -7.92 9.41 -22.73
N ALA A 199 -9.09 9.91 -22.36
CA ALA A 199 -9.22 11.22 -21.69
C ALA A 199 -8.55 11.21 -20.31
N LYS A 200 -8.68 10.11 -19.54
CA LYS A 200 -8.02 9.94 -18.25
C LYS A 200 -6.50 9.93 -18.39
N ARG A 201 -5.96 9.25 -19.41
CA ARG A 201 -4.53 9.26 -19.73
C ARG A 201 -4.03 10.66 -20.08
N GLN A 202 -4.78 11.39 -20.91
CA GLN A 202 -4.45 12.76 -21.28
C GLN A 202 -4.49 13.70 -20.07
N ALA A 203 -5.53 13.63 -19.23
CA ALA A 203 -5.62 14.43 -18.01
C ALA A 203 -4.45 14.14 -17.04
N LYS A 204 -4.05 12.88 -16.90
CA LYS A 204 -2.84 12.51 -16.13
C LYS A 204 -1.56 13.10 -16.74
N GLN A 205 -1.44 13.13 -18.08
CA GLN A 205 -0.28 13.72 -18.74
C GLN A 205 -0.22 15.23 -18.50
N ASN A 206 -1.34 15.93 -18.71
CA ASN A 206 -1.45 17.37 -18.46
C ASN A 206 -1.13 17.71 -16.99
N ALA A 207 -1.61 16.91 -16.04
CA ALA A 207 -1.31 17.09 -14.63
C ALA A 207 0.18 16.87 -14.30
N LYS A 208 0.87 15.96 -15.02
CA LYS A 208 2.31 15.73 -14.86
C LYS A 208 3.15 16.89 -15.38
N GLU A 209 2.71 17.53 -16.45
CA GLU A 209 3.37 18.68 -17.10
C GLU A 209 2.97 20.02 -16.48
N CYS A 210 2.08 20.02 -15.49
CA CYS A 210 1.60 21.24 -14.85
C CYS A 210 2.71 21.93 -14.04
N VAL A 211 2.94 23.21 -14.31
CA VAL A 211 3.89 24.06 -13.57
C VAL A 211 3.54 24.24 -12.10
N PHE A 212 2.28 24.00 -11.71
CA PHE A 212 1.79 24.07 -10.33
C PHE A 212 1.79 22.71 -9.61
N LYS A 213 2.46 21.69 -10.17
CA LYS A 213 2.60 20.39 -9.52
C LYS A 213 3.34 20.55 -8.17
N CYS A 214 2.86 19.88 -7.14
CA CYS A 214 3.33 20.00 -5.75
C CYS A 214 3.08 21.38 -5.10
N CYS A 215 2.38 22.31 -5.74
CA CYS A 215 2.10 23.65 -5.21
C CYS A 215 0.83 23.69 -4.34
N ARG A 216 0.70 22.77 -3.38
CA ARG A 216 -0.45 22.68 -2.45
C ARG A 216 -0.18 23.19 -1.02
N ALA A 217 0.90 23.95 -0.86
CA ALA A 217 1.26 24.53 0.44
C ALA A 217 0.13 25.36 1.07
N PRO A 218 -0.62 26.21 0.33
CA PRO A 218 -1.74 26.95 0.90
C PRO A 218 -2.84 26.05 1.46
N GLU A 219 -3.25 25.01 0.72
CA GLU A 219 -4.28 24.09 1.18
C GLU A 219 -3.83 23.24 2.37
N LEU A 220 -2.55 22.89 2.42
CA LEU A 220 -1.95 22.22 3.57
C LEU A 220 -1.99 23.10 4.82
N ALA A 221 -1.62 24.38 4.69
CA ALA A 221 -1.68 25.33 5.79
C ALA A 221 -3.12 25.53 6.32
N CYS A 222 -4.10 25.55 5.42
CA CYS A 222 -5.52 25.62 5.77
C CYS A 222 -6.10 24.30 6.33
N GLY A 223 -5.27 23.25 6.45
CA GLY A 223 -5.69 21.95 6.96
C GLY A 223 -6.59 21.15 6.02
N HIS A 224 -6.65 21.48 4.72
CA HIS A 224 -7.44 20.72 3.75
C HIS A 224 -6.97 19.27 3.64
N GLY A 225 -5.65 19.04 3.66
CA GLY A 225 -5.09 17.67 3.66
C GLY A 225 -5.61 16.82 4.83
N LEU A 226 -5.69 17.40 6.03
CA LEU A 226 -6.23 16.71 7.21
C LEU A 226 -7.73 16.41 7.08
N LYS A 227 -8.52 17.37 6.54
CA LYS A 227 -9.95 17.14 6.27
C LYS A 227 -10.15 15.97 5.30
N HIS A 228 -9.33 15.89 4.24
CA HIS A 228 -9.37 14.77 3.31
C HIS A 228 -9.10 13.43 3.99
N VAL A 229 -8.08 13.36 4.85
CA VAL A 229 -7.78 12.13 5.60
C VAL A 229 -8.96 11.71 6.47
N VAL A 230 -9.56 12.63 7.24
CA VAL A 230 -10.69 12.31 8.13
C VAL A 230 -11.88 11.74 7.34
N VAL A 231 -12.27 12.39 6.24
CA VAL A 231 -13.39 11.93 5.40
C VAL A 231 -13.12 10.52 4.87
N ARG A 232 -11.89 10.25 4.43
CA ARG A 232 -11.51 8.93 3.92
C ARG A 232 -11.49 7.86 5.00
N LEU A 233 -10.92 8.14 6.18
CA LEU A 233 -10.89 7.19 7.30
C LEU A 233 -12.30 6.77 7.73
N VAL A 234 -13.26 7.71 7.74
CA VAL A 234 -14.68 7.40 8.02
C VAL A 234 -15.27 6.48 6.95
N SER A 235 -15.02 6.78 5.67
CA SER A 235 -15.50 5.95 4.56
C SER A 235 -14.89 4.54 4.60
N HIS A 236 -13.58 4.44 4.78
CA HIS A 236 -12.88 3.17 4.87
C HIS A 236 -13.25 2.35 6.09
N ARG A 237 -13.60 2.98 7.23
CA ARG A 237 -14.16 2.27 8.39
C ARG A 237 -15.43 1.52 8.01
N ALA A 238 -16.31 2.13 7.22
CA ALA A 238 -17.52 1.45 6.73
C ALA A 238 -17.17 0.29 5.79
N THR A 239 -16.17 0.46 4.92
CA THR A 239 -15.65 -0.62 4.05
C THR A 239 -14.98 -1.75 4.84
N PHE A 240 -14.36 -1.45 5.98
CA PHE A 240 -13.70 -2.43 6.83
C PHE A 240 -14.67 -3.26 7.67
N ALA A 241 -15.83 -2.70 8.04
CA ALA A 241 -16.79 -3.34 8.94
C ALA A 241 -17.25 -4.76 8.49
N PRO A 242 -17.55 -5.04 7.20
CA PRO A 242 -17.88 -6.39 6.73
C PRO A 242 -16.76 -7.42 6.97
N TYR A 243 -15.49 -7.01 6.88
CA TYR A 243 -14.36 -7.90 7.16
C TYR A 243 -14.27 -8.24 8.65
N VAL A 244 -14.45 -7.25 9.52
CA VAL A 244 -14.52 -7.47 10.98
C VAL A 244 -15.70 -8.37 11.34
N ALA A 245 -16.85 -8.21 10.68
CA ALA A 245 -18.02 -9.03 10.92
C ALA A 245 -17.78 -10.52 10.58
N LYS A 246 -17.02 -10.82 9.53
CA LYS A 246 -16.64 -12.20 9.17
C LYS A 246 -15.58 -12.80 10.09
N ALA A 247 -14.70 -11.98 10.67
CA ALA A 247 -13.64 -12.45 11.55
C ALA A 247 -14.19 -13.18 12.80
N PRO A 248 -13.41 -14.13 13.39
CA PRO A 248 -13.78 -14.82 14.62
C PRO A 248 -14.12 -13.84 15.74
N ALA A 249 -15.19 -14.10 16.49
CA ALA A 249 -15.70 -13.18 17.52
C ALA A 249 -14.62 -12.74 18.52
N ALA A 250 -13.78 -13.68 18.98
CA ALA A 250 -12.68 -13.42 19.91
C ALA A 250 -11.61 -12.45 19.37
N LYS A 251 -11.53 -12.26 18.04
CA LYS A 251 -10.54 -11.40 17.37
C LYS A 251 -11.10 -10.06 16.88
N ARG A 252 -12.43 -9.86 16.92
CA ARG A 252 -13.07 -8.63 16.42
C ARG A 252 -12.64 -7.40 17.21
N SER A 253 -12.59 -7.49 18.54
CA SER A 253 -12.15 -6.39 19.40
C SER A 253 -10.70 -5.97 19.11
N GLU A 254 -9.83 -6.94 18.87
CA GLU A 254 -8.43 -6.71 18.50
C GLU A 254 -8.29 -5.98 17.16
N LEU A 255 -9.06 -6.39 16.13
CA LEU A 255 -9.10 -5.73 14.82
C LEU A 255 -9.60 -4.29 14.93
N LEU A 256 -10.68 -4.06 15.70
CA LEU A 256 -11.23 -2.71 15.90
C LEU A 256 -10.25 -1.83 16.67
N SER A 257 -9.63 -2.34 17.74
CA SER A 257 -8.61 -1.60 18.49
C SER A 257 -7.40 -1.26 17.63
N SER A 258 -6.94 -2.20 16.81
CA SER A 258 -5.84 -2.00 15.88
C SER A 258 -6.17 -0.94 14.82
N TRP A 259 -7.39 -0.97 14.28
CA TRP A 259 -7.88 0.04 13.34
C TRP A 259 -7.87 1.44 13.95
N GLU A 260 -8.46 1.60 15.14
CA GLU A 260 -8.53 2.90 15.82
C GLU A 260 -7.13 3.41 16.21
N ALA A 261 -6.26 2.53 16.71
CA ALA A 261 -4.88 2.87 17.03
C ALA A 261 -4.10 3.32 15.78
N ALA A 262 -4.27 2.62 14.66
CA ALA A 262 -3.65 2.97 13.39
C ALA A 262 -4.17 4.32 12.85
N CYS A 263 -5.49 4.56 12.88
CA CYS A 263 -6.10 5.82 12.48
C CYS A 263 -5.61 6.99 13.34
N THR A 264 -5.56 6.79 14.66
CA THR A 264 -5.09 7.79 15.62
C THR A 264 -3.62 8.14 15.38
N LYS A 265 -2.77 7.11 15.18
CA LYS A 265 -1.35 7.33 14.82
C LYS A 265 -1.21 8.05 13.49
N LEU A 266 -1.91 7.59 12.44
CA LEU A 266 -1.87 8.20 11.11
C LEU A 266 -2.22 9.69 11.19
N PHE A 267 -3.39 10.01 11.74
CA PHE A 267 -3.84 11.38 11.88
C PHE A 267 -2.92 12.21 12.78
N GLY A 268 -2.56 11.70 13.95
CA GLY A 268 -1.73 12.42 14.94
C GLY A 268 -0.34 12.75 14.40
N HIS A 269 0.30 11.83 13.70
CA HIS A 269 1.61 12.07 13.09
C HIS A 269 1.53 13.08 11.94
N ILE A 270 0.53 12.99 11.06
CA ILE A 270 0.34 13.98 9.98
C ILE A 270 0.06 15.36 10.60
N TYR A 271 -0.80 15.44 11.60
CA TYR A 271 -1.13 16.67 12.32
C TYR A 271 0.12 17.31 12.93
N ALA A 272 0.93 16.52 13.66
CA ALA A 272 2.16 17.00 14.25
C ALA A 272 3.17 17.46 13.19
N LYS A 273 3.33 16.71 12.09
CA LYS A 273 4.25 17.06 11.00
C LYS A 273 3.81 18.27 10.19
N LEU A 274 2.52 18.61 10.18
CA LEU A 274 1.98 19.82 9.56
C LEU A 274 1.80 20.97 10.55
N GLY A 275 2.12 20.77 11.84
CA GLY A 275 1.95 21.77 12.89
C GLY A 275 2.73 23.06 12.63
N TYR A 276 3.88 22.97 11.97
CA TYR A 276 4.74 24.12 11.66
C TYR A 276 4.03 25.20 10.81
N TRP A 277 2.97 24.86 10.07
CA TRP A 277 2.17 25.85 9.32
C TRP A 277 1.50 26.90 10.22
N ARG A 278 1.37 26.60 11.53
CA ARG A 278 0.79 27.49 12.54
C ARG A 278 1.84 28.33 13.26
N GLU A 279 3.11 28.15 12.93
CA GLU A 279 4.23 28.82 13.58
C GLU A 279 4.85 29.86 12.65
N LEU A 280 5.60 30.80 13.23
CA LEU A 280 6.41 31.74 12.45
C LEU A 280 7.65 31.00 11.88
N PRO A 281 8.08 31.31 10.64
CA PRO A 281 7.56 32.35 9.74
C PRO A 281 6.43 31.86 8.81
N TRP A 282 6.08 30.58 8.85
CA TRP A 282 5.16 29.93 7.90
C TRP A 282 3.77 30.55 7.85
N VAL A 283 3.22 30.93 9.00
CA VAL A 283 1.91 31.59 9.06
C VAL A 283 1.91 32.90 8.26
N LEU A 284 3.00 33.67 8.26
CA LEU A 284 3.11 34.90 7.47
C LEU A 284 3.14 34.60 5.98
N CYS A 285 3.88 33.58 5.56
CA CYS A 285 3.90 33.14 4.17
C CYS A 285 2.50 32.76 3.67
N THR A 286 1.67 32.16 4.53
CA THR A 286 0.30 31.79 4.16
C THR A 286 -0.61 33.00 4.07
N LEU A 287 -0.48 33.99 4.96
CA LEU A 287 -1.27 35.23 4.94
C LEU A 287 -0.99 36.06 3.68
N VAL A 288 0.28 36.15 3.26
CA VAL A 288 0.65 36.87 2.03
C VAL A 288 -0.02 36.25 0.79
N LEU A 289 -0.17 34.93 0.75
CA LEU A 289 -0.82 34.22 -0.37
C LEU A 289 -2.35 34.40 -0.41
N PHE A 290 -2.99 34.86 0.68
CA PHE A 290 -4.43 35.15 0.71
C PHE A 290 -4.77 36.61 0.44
N LEU A 291 -3.81 37.52 0.58
CA LEU A 291 -4.02 38.96 0.43
C LEU A 291 -3.56 39.52 -0.93
N GLY A 292 -2.88 38.72 -1.75
CA GLY A 292 -2.46 39.06 -3.12
C GLY A 292 -3.25 38.29 -4.16
#